data_AF-A0A424KQL9-F1
#
_entry.id   AF-A0A424KQL9-F1
#
_cell.length_a   1.000
_cell.length_b   1.000
_cell.length_c   1.000
_cell.angle_alpha   90.00
_cell.angle_beta   90.00
_cell.angle_gamma   90.00
#
_symmetry.space_group_name_H-M   'P 1'
#
loop_
_entity.id
_entity.type
_entity.pdbx_description
1 polymer ?
#
loop_
_entity_poly.entity_id
_entity_poly.type
_entity_poly.pdbx_seq_one_letter_code
_entity_poly.pdbx_strand_id
1 'polypeptide(L)'
;MNLSEPISLNELREMAMLEALGLLDSVDESKFEESFGDLSPAQQAELLDLQAAVAAEIAAAGDEEPDRSLRYKVLARLASEIEHDELACGPIASIGSRTRRLAASKNQREAEGGFGGVSNEQRLRRSAMIWRAAAFVLGSSLLALVVIQQQSLALSGRILELADSNIAFKGLVERLDENGYPTSEIEPLLRSTTQETIAFSGPAGGGACLVIVETAGRDSGTGMVLLFDMPRAQSIELVAIDREDPTQETTLFRGEVSQFAAASVDVGGRPFNEIRFELRDIDTGEVLMSSLV
;
A
#
# COMPACT_ATOMS: atom_id res chain seq x y z
N MET A 1 44.40 26.40 5.06
CA MET A 1 43.99 26.67 6.46
C MET A 1 42.94 27.78 6.38
N ASN A 2 41.69 27.42 6.07
CA ASN A 2 40.58 28.38 6.03
C ASN A 2 39.74 28.11 7.28
N LEU A 3 39.74 29.08 8.18
CA LEU A 3 38.83 29.14 9.32
C LEU A 3 37.48 29.54 8.74
N SER A 4 36.64 28.57 8.39
CA SER A 4 35.22 28.84 8.14
C SER A 4 34.60 29.17 9.50
N GLU A 5 34.09 30.39 9.62
CA GLU A 5 33.29 30.81 10.78
C GLU A 5 32.12 29.82 10.92
N PRO A 6 31.84 29.29 12.12
CA PRO A 6 30.73 28.38 12.31
C PRO A 6 29.43 29.12 11.97
N ILE A 7 28.75 28.65 10.93
CA ILE A 7 27.49 29.23 10.47
C ILE A 7 26.51 29.25 11.65
N SER A 8 25.90 30.41 11.87
CA SER A 8 24.97 30.56 12.98
C SER A 8 23.65 29.83 12.70
N LEU A 9 22.96 29.37 13.74
CA LEU A 9 21.67 28.67 13.59
C LEU A 9 20.62 29.54 12.86
N ASN A 10 20.63 30.86 13.08
CA ASN A 10 19.72 31.76 12.37
C ASN A 10 20.03 31.83 10.87
N GLU A 11 21.31 31.83 10.51
CA GLU A 11 21.75 31.80 9.11
C GLU A 11 21.38 30.46 8.44
N LEU A 12 21.47 29.35 9.18
CA LEU A 12 20.98 28.04 8.72
C LEU A 12 19.46 28.02 8.50
N ARG A 13 18.67 28.72 9.32
CA ARG A 13 17.23 28.85 9.09
C ARG A 13 16.92 29.64 7.82
N GLU A 14 17.67 30.71 7.57
CA GLU A 14 17.53 31.50 6.34
C GLU A 14 17.91 30.68 5.10
N MET A 15 19.02 29.94 5.17
CA MET A 15 19.43 29.02 4.10
C MET A 15 18.41 27.90 3.88
N ALA A 16 17.84 27.33 4.94
CA ALA A 16 16.80 26.31 4.84
C ALA A 16 15.53 26.81 4.12
N MET A 17 15.11 28.06 4.36
CA MET A 17 14.00 28.68 3.61
C MET A 17 14.33 28.85 2.13
N LEU A 18 15.55 29.32 1.84
CA LEU A 18 16.01 29.54 0.47
C LEU A 18 16.16 28.23 -0.30
N GLU A 19 16.59 27.16 0.36
CA GLU A 19 16.64 25.81 -0.20
C GLU A 19 15.24 25.29 -0.54
N ALA A 20 14.27 25.43 0.37
CA ALA A 20 12.88 25.02 0.12
C ALA A 20 12.24 25.77 -1.07
N LEU A 21 12.70 27.00 -1.35
CA LEU A 21 12.30 27.80 -2.51
C LEU A 21 13.14 27.49 -3.77
N GLY A 22 14.19 26.66 -3.67
CA GLY A 22 15.12 26.37 -4.76
C GLY A 22 15.97 27.58 -5.19
N LEU A 23 16.20 28.54 -4.29
CA LEU A 23 16.91 29.79 -4.53
C LEU A 23 18.35 29.81 -3.98
N LEU A 24 18.78 28.71 -3.36
CA LEU A 24 20.13 28.58 -2.83
C LEU A 24 21.14 28.37 -3.97
N ASP A 25 22.31 29.00 -3.89
CA ASP A 25 23.37 28.76 -4.86
C ASP A 25 24.13 27.46 -4.56
N SER A 26 24.83 26.91 -5.55
CA SER A 26 25.54 25.62 -5.39
C SER A 26 26.62 25.62 -4.30
N VAL A 27 27.14 26.80 -3.94
CA VAL A 27 28.20 26.95 -2.94
C VAL A 27 27.60 26.94 -1.54
N ASP A 28 26.48 27.63 -1.35
CA ASP A 28 25.75 27.72 -0.10
C ASP A 28 24.95 26.44 0.17
N GLU A 29 24.49 25.74 -0.86
CA GLU A 29 23.92 24.39 -0.76
C GLU A 29 24.93 23.39 -0.17
N SER A 30 26.17 23.41 -0.69
CA SER A 30 27.25 22.56 -0.17
C SER A 30 27.60 22.89 1.29
N LYS A 31 27.59 24.18 1.66
CA LYS A 31 27.84 24.60 3.05
C LYS A 31 26.68 24.25 3.98
N PHE A 32 25.45 24.34 3.48
CA PHE A 32 24.26 23.98 4.21
C PHE A 32 24.25 22.49 4.52
N GLU A 33 24.53 21.62 3.55
CA GLU A 33 24.62 20.17 3.78
C GLU A 33 25.72 19.81 4.80
N GLU A 34 26.91 20.40 4.67
CA GLU A 34 28.02 20.17 5.59
C GLU A 34 27.65 20.60 7.02
N SER A 35 27.04 21.78 7.16
CA SER A 35 26.64 22.32 8.46
C SER A 35 25.42 21.62 9.06
N PHE A 36 24.50 21.14 8.23
CA PHE A 36 23.31 20.39 8.64
C PHE A 36 23.71 19.04 9.25
N GLY A 37 24.72 18.37 8.68
CA GLY A 37 25.27 17.12 9.21
C GLY A 37 25.86 17.24 10.62
N ASP A 38 26.38 18.42 10.98
CA ASP A 38 27.00 18.71 12.27
C ASP A 38 26.02 19.13 13.37
N LEU A 39 24.74 19.35 13.04
CA LEU A 39 23.70 19.75 14.00
C LEU A 39 23.22 18.60 14.89
N SER A 40 22.64 18.96 16.05
CA SER A 40 21.93 17.97 16.86
C SER A 40 20.62 17.52 16.20
N PRO A 41 20.12 16.30 16.45
CA PRO A 41 18.87 15.81 15.86
C PRO A 41 17.65 16.72 16.12
N ALA A 42 17.64 17.41 17.27
CA ALA A 42 16.57 18.36 17.59
C ALA A 42 16.61 19.63 16.72
N GLN A 43 17.80 20.09 16.35
CA GLN A 43 17.98 21.26 15.48
C GLN A 43 17.73 20.90 14.01
N GLN A 44 18.13 19.70 13.60
CA GLN A 44 17.78 19.17 12.27
C GLN A 44 16.26 19.07 12.10
N ALA A 45 15.55 18.54 13.11
CA ALA A 45 14.09 18.49 13.08
C ALA A 45 13.46 19.90 12.98
N GLU A 46 14.00 20.89 13.69
CA GLU A 46 13.52 22.28 13.59
C GLU A 46 13.68 22.86 12.17
N LEU A 47 14.80 22.60 11.50
CA LEU A 47 15.02 23.06 10.13
C LEU A 47 14.12 22.32 9.13
N LEU A 48 13.92 21.01 9.30
CA LEU A 48 13.03 20.22 8.45
C LEU A 48 11.57 20.65 8.61
N ASP A 49 11.12 20.94 9.83
CA ASP A 49 9.78 21.48 10.08
C ASP A 49 9.58 22.82 9.38
N LEU A 50 10.61 23.66 9.36
CA LEU A 50 10.59 24.96 8.71
C LEU A 50 10.54 24.83 7.17
N GLN A 51 11.32 23.90 6.60
CA GLN A 51 11.26 23.58 5.16
C GLN A 51 9.91 23.00 4.77
N ALA A 52 9.34 22.12 5.59
CA ALA A 52 8.02 21.53 5.37
C ALA A 52 6.92 22.59 5.37
N ALA A 53 6.99 23.58 6.26
CA ALA A 53 6.04 24.69 6.30
C ALA A 53 6.09 25.54 5.02
N VAL A 54 7.30 25.88 4.55
CA VAL A 54 7.49 26.64 3.30
C VAL A 54 7.02 25.83 2.09
N ALA A 55 7.37 24.55 2.01
CA ALA A 55 6.92 23.66 0.93
C ALA A 55 5.40 23.52 0.88
N ALA A 56 4.72 23.44 2.03
CA ALA A 56 3.27 23.39 2.10
C ALA A 56 2.61 24.69 1.61
N GLU A 57 3.21 25.85 1.90
CA GLU A 57 2.73 27.15 1.40
C GLU A 57 2.88 27.26 -0.13
N ILE A 58 4.01 26.79 -0.68
CA ILE A 58 4.23 26.72 -2.14
C ILE A 58 3.21 25.78 -2.80
N ALA A 59 2.99 24.60 -2.22
CA ALA A 59 2.04 23.63 -2.74
C ALA A 59 0.60 24.16 -2.70
N ALA A 60 0.24 24.94 -1.68
CA ALA A 60 -1.07 25.57 -1.57
C ALA A 60 -1.26 26.76 -2.51
N ALA A 61 -0.17 27.42 -2.94
CA ALA A 61 -0.21 28.51 -3.91
C ALA A 61 -0.37 28.04 -5.36
N GLY A 62 -0.08 26.76 -5.64
CA GLY A 62 -0.33 26.13 -6.94
C GLY A 62 -1.79 25.69 -7.07
N ASP A 63 -2.56 26.37 -7.93
CA ASP A 63 -3.98 26.04 -8.19
C ASP A 63 -4.16 24.98 -9.29
N GLU A 64 -3.06 24.43 -9.81
CA GLU A 64 -3.07 23.43 -10.88
C GLU A 64 -3.11 22.02 -10.26
N GLU A 65 -4.27 21.37 -10.34
CA GLU A 65 -4.39 19.98 -9.93
C GLU A 65 -3.58 19.09 -10.89
N PRO A 66 -2.59 18.32 -10.40
CA PRO A 66 -1.73 17.53 -11.28
C PRO A 66 -2.54 16.44 -11.97
N ASP A 67 -2.23 16.21 -13.25
CA ASP A 67 -2.88 15.18 -14.06
C ASP A 67 -2.86 13.81 -13.34
N ARG A 68 -4.01 13.13 -13.35
CA ARG A 68 -4.20 11.82 -12.70
C ARG A 68 -3.21 10.79 -13.23
N SER A 69 -2.87 10.86 -14.52
CA SER A 69 -1.90 9.95 -15.14
C SER A 69 -0.50 10.07 -14.51
N LEU A 70 -0.11 11.27 -14.07
CA LEU A 70 1.17 11.52 -13.42
C LEU A 70 1.19 10.93 -12.00
N ARG A 71 0.08 11.04 -11.27
CA ARG A 71 -0.06 10.44 -9.93
C ARG A 71 0.14 8.93 -9.98
N TYR A 72 -0.48 8.24 -10.95
CA TYR A 72 -0.32 6.80 -11.11
C TYR A 72 1.11 6.41 -11.50
N LYS A 73 1.77 7.17 -12.39
CA LYS A 73 3.18 6.93 -12.75
C LYS A 73 4.11 7.07 -11.54
N VAL A 74 3.89 8.06 -10.69
CA VAL A 74 4.69 8.27 -9.47
C VAL A 74 4.47 7.14 -8.47
N LEU A 75 3.20 6.75 -8.23
CA LEU A 75 2.89 5.64 -7.32
C LEU A 75 3.44 4.30 -7.81
N ALA A 76 3.33 4.01 -9.11
CA ALA A 76 3.91 2.80 -9.69
C ALA A 76 5.44 2.77 -9.58
N ARG A 77 6.10 3.91 -9.83
CA ARG A 77 7.56 4.02 -9.67
C ARG A 77 7.98 3.87 -8.21
N LEU A 78 7.24 4.47 -7.27
CA LEU A 78 7.50 4.34 -5.84
C LEU A 78 7.37 2.88 -5.38
N ALA A 79 6.31 2.19 -5.80
CA ALA A 79 6.11 0.78 -5.48
C ALA A 79 7.26 -0.10 -6.01
N SER A 80 7.69 0.15 -7.25
CA SER A 80 8.82 -0.56 -7.85
C SER A 80 10.14 -0.30 -7.11
N GLU A 81 10.37 0.91 -6.61
CA GLU A 81 11.60 1.25 -5.88
C GLU A 81 11.61 0.62 -4.48
N ILE A 82 10.46 0.62 -3.78
CA ILE A 82 10.31 -0.06 -2.48
C ILE A 82 10.60 -1.56 -2.62
N GLU A 83 10.08 -2.21 -3.66
CA GLU A 83 10.35 -3.63 -3.91
C GLU A 83 11.83 -3.89 -4.22
N HIS A 84 12.51 -2.95 -4.90
CA HIS A 84 13.94 -3.03 -5.17
C HIS A 84 14.78 -2.84 -3.89
N ASP A 85 14.40 -1.90 -3.03
CA ASP A 85 15.05 -1.63 -1.74
C ASP A 85 14.84 -2.77 -0.73
N GLU A 86 13.67 -3.40 -0.71
CA GLU A 86 13.42 -4.60 0.11
C GLU A 86 14.34 -5.76 -0.28
N LEU A 87 14.69 -5.88 -1.57
CA LEU A 87 15.66 -6.87 -2.06
C LEU A 87 17.11 -6.48 -1.70
N ALA A 88 17.43 -5.19 -1.59
CA ALA A 88 18.74 -4.68 -1.21
C ALA A 88 18.97 -4.71 0.32
N CYS A 89 17.91 -4.52 1.12
CA CYS A 89 17.91 -4.64 2.57
C CYS A 89 17.90 -6.11 3.01
N GLY A 90 19.07 -6.76 2.89
CA GLY A 90 19.30 -8.09 3.44
C GLY A 90 19.01 -8.17 4.96
N PRO A 91 18.86 -9.39 5.52
CA PRO A 91 18.42 -9.60 6.90
C PRO A 91 19.33 -8.88 7.90
N ILE A 92 18.76 -7.93 8.64
CA ILE A 92 19.46 -7.22 9.72
C ILE A 92 19.70 -8.20 10.88
N ALA A 93 20.89 -8.79 10.89
CA ALA A 93 21.53 -9.51 11.98
C ALA A 93 20.74 -10.64 12.67
N SER A 94 21.13 -11.89 12.42
CA SER A 94 20.82 -13.02 13.31
C SER A 94 21.68 -12.95 14.59
N ILE A 95 21.21 -12.18 15.58
CA ILE A 95 21.82 -12.19 16.91
C ILE A 95 21.45 -13.50 17.61
N GLY A 96 22.45 -14.38 17.82
CA GLY A 96 22.39 -15.36 18.90
C GLY A 96 22.93 -16.76 18.58
N SER A 97 24.24 -16.95 18.63
CA SER A 97 24.81 -18.26 18.98
C SER A 97 26.16 -18.11 19.68
N ARG A 98 26.13 -17.69 20.94
CA ARG A 98 27.31 -17.83 21.81
C ARG A 98 26.91 -18.15 23.25
N THR A 99 26.44 -19.38 23.46
CA THR A 99 26.23 -19.92 24.80
C THR A 99 26.80 -21.33 24.91
N ARG A 100 28.09 -21.46 25.21
CA ARG A 100 28.58 -22.57 26.06
C ARG A 100 30.02 -22.34 26.51
N ARG A 101 30.18 -21.97 27.78
CA ARG A 101 31.21 -22.43 28.73
C ARG A 101 31.35 -21.36 29.81
N LEU A 102 30.78 -21.63 30.97
CA LEU A 102 31.27 -21.23 32.30
C LEU A 102 30.27 -21.77 33.33
N ALA A 103 30.29 -23.09 33.53
CA ALA A 103 29.64 -23.75 34.66
C ALA A 103 30.53 -24.92 35.09
N ALA A 104 31.71 -24.60 35.61
CA ALA A 104 32.59 -25.54 36.29
C ALA A 104 33.56 -24.78 37.20
N SER A 105 33.08 -24.41 38.40
CA SER A 105 33.84 -24.50 39.66
C SER A 105 33.14 -23.67 40.75
N LYS A 106 32.40 -24.35 41.63
CA LYS A 106 32.42 -24.03 43.06
C LYS A 106 31.70 -25.09 43.89
N ASN A 107 32.37 -26.22 44.09
CA ASN A 107 32.13 -27.06 45.26
C ASN A 107 33.42 -27.04 46.08
N GLN A 108 33.52 -26.15 47.07
CA GLN A 108 34.39 -26.38 48.21
C GLN A 108 34.06 -25.46 49.39
N ARG A 109 33.85 -26.14 50.53
CA ARG A 109 33.97 -25.71 51.95
C ARG A 109 32.69 -25.34 52.71
N GLU A 110 32.11 -26.37 53.33
CA GLU A 110 31.83 -26.43 54.78
C GLU A 110 33.16 -26.21 55.56
N ALA A 111 33.28 -25.67 56.77
CA ALA A 111 32.36 -25.40 57.87
C ALA A 111 32.95 -24.30 58.79
N GLU A 112 32.18 -23.98 59.84
CA GLU A 112 32.55 -23.41 61.16
C GLU A 112 32.15 -21.96 61.47
N GLY A 113 31.31 -21.84 62.52
CA GLY A 113 31.42 -20.75 63.51
C GLY A 113 30.23 -19.79 63.65
N GLY A 114 29.31 -20.09 64.57
CA GLY A 114 28.85 -19.15 65.60
C GLY A 114 27.89 -17.99 65.27
N PHE A 115 26.94 -17.79 66.20
CA PHE A 115 26.03 -16.64 66.39
C PHE A 115 24.78 -16.52 65.52
N GLY A 116 23.66 -16.92 66.14
CA GLY A 116 22.30 -16.73 65.64
C GLY A 116 21.79 -15.30 65.77
N GLY A 117 20.73 -15.03 65.00
CA GLY A 117 19.71 -14.03 65.35
C GLY A 117 19.42 -12.96 64.30
N VAL A 118 20.42 -12.42 63.60
CA VAL A 118 20.23 -11.16 62.83
C VAL A 118 20.45 -11.32 61.32
N SER A 119 21.02 -12.43 60.85
CA SER A 119 21.39 -12.62 59.44
C SER A 119 20.31 -13.24 58.55
N ASN A 120 19.24 -13.79 59.13
CA ASN A 120 18.23 -14.52 58.36
C ASN A 120 17.23 -13.56 57.67
N GLU A 121 16.88 -12.44 58.31
CA GLU A 121 16.00 -11.43 57.71
C GLU A 121 16.64 -10.72 56.51
N GLN A 122 17.95 -10.45 56.55
CA GLN A 122 18.66 -9.83 55.42
C GLN A 122 18.85 -10.78 54.24
N ARG A 123 19.04 -12.10 54.47
CA ARG A 123 19.08 -13.11 53.40
C ARG A 123 17.71 -13.33 52.78
N LEU A 124 16.65 -13.34 53.59
CA LEU A 124 15.26 -13.41 53.11
C LEU A 124 14.85 -12.15 52.34
N ARG A 125 15.31 -10.96 52.75
CA ARG A 125 15.08 -9.69 52.02
C ARG A 125 15.84 -9.62 50.68
N ARG A 126 17.09 -10.10 50.62
CA ARG A 126 17.83 -10.21 49.34
C ARG A 126 17.22 -11.25 48.43
N SER A 127 16.79 -12.39 48.98
CA SER A 127 16.01 -13.41 48.27
C SER A 127 14.73 -12.79 47.67
N ALA A 128 13.97 -12.02 48.46
CA ALA A 128 12.75 -11.38 47.98
C ALA A 128 12.99 -10.39 46.82
N MET A 129 14.11 -9.64 46.83
CA MET A 129 14.48 -8.78 45.68
C MET A 129 14.81 -9.59 44.43
N ILE A 130 15.50 -10.72 44.58
CA ILE A 130 15.83 -11.61 43.45
C ILE A 130 14.55 -12.24 42.87
N TRP A 131 13.62 -12.65 43.73
CA TRP A 131 12.32 -13.18 43.30
C TRP A 131 11.45 -12.13 42.60
N ARG A 132 11.51 -10.86 43.04
CA ARG A 132 10.82 -9.75 42.35
C ARG A 132 11.44 -9.46 40.98
N ALA A 133 12.76 -9.42 40.89
CA ALA A 133 13.45 -9.23 39.61
C ALA A 133 13.12 -10.35 38.62
N ALA A 134 13.10 -11.60 39.07
CA ALA A 134 12.72 -12.75 38.24
C ALA A 134 11.27 -12.65 37.73
N ALA A 135 10.32 -12.22 38.59
CA ALA A 135 8.94 -12.01 38.19
C ALA A 135 8.78 -10.92 37.11
N PHE A 136 9.55 -9.83 37.20
CA PHE A 136 9.55 -8.78 36.16
C PHE A 136 10.13 -9.27 34.84
N VAL A 137 11.23 -10.04 34.86
CA VAL A 137 11.84 -10.59 33.65
C VAL A 137 10.91 -11.60 32.98
N LEU A 138 10.30 -12.50 33.75
CA LEU A 138 9.34 -13.46 33.22
C LEU A 138 8.06 -12.78 32.71
N GLY A 139 7.55 -11.77 33.43
CA GLY A 139 6.40 -10.98 32.99
C GLY A 139 6.68 -10.20 31.70
N SER A 140 7.86 -9.57 31.59
CA SER A 140 8.29 -8.87 30.37
C SER A 140 8.47 -9.83 29.20
N SER A 141 9.07 -11.00 29.43
CA SER A 141 9.21 -12.04 28.40
C SER A 141 7.86 -12.58 27.94
N LEU A 142 6.90 -12.75 28.86
CA LEU A 142 5.55 -13.20 28.51
C LEU A 142 4.81 -12.14 27.69
N LEU A 143 4.91 -10.86 28.08
CA LEU A 143 4.33 -9.74 27.33
C LEU A 143 4.94 -9.64 25.93
N ALA A 144 6.26 -9.79 25.79
CA ALA A 144 6.92 -9.80 24.49
C ALA A 144 6.40 -10.96 23.61
N LEU A 145 6.22 -12.15 24.16
CA LEU A 145 5.64 -13.29 23.44
C LEU A 145 4.19 -13.02 23.01
N VAL A 146 3.37 -12.40 23.87
CA VAL A 146 1.99 -12.04 23.54
C VAL A 146 1.94 -11.01 22.40
N VAL A 147 2.83 -10.00 22.42
CA VAL A 147 2.90 -8.99 21.35
C VAL A 147 3.34 -9.62 20.02
N ILE A 148 4.37 -10.47 20.03
CA ILE A 148 4.84 -11.18 18.84
C ILE A 148 3.73 -12.09 18.29
N GLN A 149 2.98 -12.76 19.17
CA GLN A 149 1.86 -13.61 18.76
C GLN A 149 0.69 -12.82 18.18
N GLN A 150 0.38 -11.64 18.72
CA GLN A 150 -0.63 -10.75 18.15
C GLN A 150 -0.22 -10.22 16.77
N GLN A 151 1.06 -9.88 16.57
CA GLN A 151 1.58 -9.47 15.27
C GLN A 151 1.51 -10.62 14.24
N SER A 152 1.82 -11.85 14.65
CA SER A 152 1.73 -13.02 13.76
C SER A 152 0.30 -13.28 13.27
N LEU A 153 -0.72 -13.07 14.12
CA LEU A 153 -2.12 -13.26 13.75
C LEU A 153 -2.60 -12.22 12.73
N ALA A 154 -2.12 -10.97 12.84
CA ALA A 154 -2.44 -9.92 11.88
C ALA A 154 -1.83 -10.19 10.49
N LEU A 155 -0.62 -10.76 10.44
CA LEU A 155 0.05 -11.10 9.17
C LEU A 155 -0.62 -12.28 8.46
N SER A 156 -1.07 -13.30 9.21
CA SER A 156 -1.79 -14.43 8.61
C SER A 156 -3.09 -14.02 7.94
N GLY A 157 -3.82 -13.04 8.48
CA GLY A 157 -5.05 -12.52 7.86
C GLY A 157 -4.81 -11.90 6.49
N ARG A 158 -3.77 -11.06 6.37
CA ARG A 158 -3.41 -10.40 5.09
C ARG A 158 -2.93 -11.38 4.03
N ILE A 159 -2.14 -12.39 4.42
CA ILE A 159 -1.68 -13.43 3.48
C ILE A 159 -2.85 -14.28 2.98
N LEU A 160 -3.82 -14.59 3.85
CA LEU A 160 -5.01 -15.33 3.44
C LEU A 160 -5.90 -14.51 2.50
N GLU A 161 -6.08 -13.22 2.76
CA GLU A 161 -6.85 -12.32 1.87
C GLU A 161 -6.20 -12.18 0.49
N LEU A 162 -4.87 -12.02 0.44
CA LEU A 162 -4.12 -11.99 -0.81
C LEU A 162 -4.17 -13.33 -1.55
N ALA A 163 -4.11 -14.45 -0.82
CA ALA A 163 -4.23 -15.78 -1.41
C ALA A 163 -5.63 -16.00 -2.00
N ASP A 164 -6.68 -15.60 -1.29
CA ASP A 164 -8.07 -15.74 -1.74
C ASP A 164 -8.36 -14.88 -2.98
N SER A 165 -7.88 -13.63 -2.99
CA SER A 165 -7.94 -12.74 -4.16
C SER A 165 -7.19 -13.31 -5.37
N ASN A 166 -6.01 -13.88 -5.17
CA ASN A 166 -5.22 -14.49 -6.24
C ASN A 166 -5.88 -15.77 -6.78
N ILE A 167 -6.53 -16.58 -5.92
CA ILE A 167 -7.30 -17.75 -6.34
C ILE A 167 -8.51 -17.32 -7.17
N ALA A 168 -9.27 -16.32 -6.72
CA ALA A 168 -10.40 -15.77 -7.46
C ALA A 168 -9.98 -15.21 -8.83
N PHE A 169 -8.86 -14.48 -8.87
CA PHE A 169 -8.27 -13.94 -10.11
C PHE A 169 -7.91 -15.06 -11.09
N LYS A 170 -7.18 -16.09 -10.63
CA LYS A 170 -6.82 -17.24 -11.47
C LYS A 170 -8.05 -17.97 -12.00
N GLY A 171 -9.06 -18.17 -11.16
CA GLY A 171 -10.31 -18.80 -11.59
C GLY A 171 -11.07 -17.97 -12.63
N LEU A 172 -11.02 -16.65 -12.55
CA LEU A 172 -11.61 -15.76 -13.55
C LEU A 172 -10.83 -15.81 -14.87
N VAL A 173 -9.50 -15.78 -14.83
CA VAL A 173 -8.65 -15.89 -16.02
C VAL A 173 -8.84 -17.25 -16.71
N GLU A 174 -8.88 -18.34 -15.94
CA GLU A 174 -9.11 -19.69 -16.48
C GLU A 174 -10.48 -19.79 -17.16
N ARG A 175 -11.54 -19.27 -16.55
CA ARG A 175 -12.87 -19.21 -17.17
C ARG A 175 -12.90 -18.39 -18.45
N LEU A 176 -12.12 -17.31 -18.52
CA LEU A 176 -12.04 -16.49 -19.72
C LEU A 176 -11.33 -17.21 -20.86
N ASP A 177 -10.23 -17.91 -20.55
CA ASP A 177 -9.49 -18.74 -21.50
C ASP A 177 -10.35 -19.89 -22.04
N GLU A 178 -11.11 -20.56 -21.18
CA GLU A 178 -12.08 -21.59 -21.57
C GLU A 178 -13.16 -21.07 -22.54
N ASN A 179 -13.53 -19.79 -22.43
CA ASN A 179 -14.52 -19.14 -23.29
C ASN A 179 -13.91 -18.48 -24.53
N GLY A 180 -12.63 -18.76 -24.82
CA GLY A 180 -11.95 -18.34 -26.04
C GLY A 180 -11.36 -16.92 -25.98
N TYR A 181 -11.25 -16.34 -24.78
CA TYR A 181 -10.58 -15.05 -24.59
C TYR A 181 -9.12 -15.26 -24.17
N PRO A 182 -8.15 -14.85 -25.01
CA PRO A 182 -6.76 -15.16 -24.76
C PRO A 182 -6.24 -14.45 -23.51
N THR A 183 -5.59 -15.21 -22.63
CA THR A 183 -5.02 -14.70 -21.37
C THR A 183 -4.08 -13.50 -21.59
N SER A 184 -3.39 -13.45 -22.73
CA SER A 184 -2.45 -12.37 -23.08
C SER A 184 -3.09 -11.00 -23.23
N GLU A 185 -4.38 -10.93 -23.53
CA GLU A 185 -5.12 -9.65 -23.67
C GLU A 185 -5.79 -9.24 -22.36
N ILE A 186 -6.24 -10.23 -21.57
CA ILE A 186 -6.99 -10.01 -20.34
C ILE A 186 -6.09 -9.73 -19.15
N GLU A 187 -5.00 -10.49 -19.00
CA GLU A 187 -4.15 -10.39 -17.82
C GLU A 187 -3.53 -8.98 -17.65
N PRO A 188 -3.07 -8.30 -18.72
CA PRO A 188 -2.61 -6.92 -18.62
C PRO A 188 -3.71 -5.95 -18.17
N LEU A 189 -4.92 -6.10 -18.72
CA LEU A 189 -6.06 -5.26 -18.36
C LEU A 189 -6.39 -5.43 -16.88
N LEU A 190 -6.61 -6.66 -16.42
CA LEU A 190 -7.00 -6.93 -15.02
C LEU A 190 -5.93 -6.56 -13.99
N ARG A 191 -4.65 -6.56 -14.38
CA ARG A 191 -3.53 -6.12 -13.54
C ARG A 191 -3.25 -4.63 -13.65
N SER A 192 -3.87 -3.95 -14.60
CA SER A 192 -3.64 -2.53 -14.82
C SER A 192 -4.06 -1.73 -13.60
N THR A 193 -3.18 -0.82 -13.17
CA THR A 193 -3.47 0.13 -12.08
C THR A 193 -4.31 1.32 -12.54
N THR A 194 -4.50 1.46 -13.85
CA THR A 194 -5.23 2.56 -14.49
C THR A 194 -6.56 2.11 -15.10
N GLN A 195 -6.93 0.84 -14.90
CA GLN A 195 -8.28 0.38 -15.19
C GLN A 195 -9.29 1.04 -14.25
N GLU A 196 -10.41 1.49 -14.81
CA GLU A 196 -11.62 1.77 -14.04
C GLU A 196 -12.61 0.63 -14.25
N THR A 197 -13.38 0.34 -13.22
CA THR A 197 -14.33 -0.77 -13.22
C THR A 197 -15.68 -0.27 -12.73
N ILE A 198 -16.74 -0.56 -13.49
CA ILE A 198 -18.11 -0.32 -13.04
C ILE A 198 -18.86 -1.63 -13.01
N ALA A 199 -19.50 -1.89 -11.89
CA ALA A 199 -20.39 -3.03 -11.70
C ALA A 199 -21.85 -2.61 -11.78
N PHE A 200 -22.66 -3.42 -12.44
CA PHE A 200 -24.10 -3.31 -12.54
C PHE A 200 -24.72 -4.61 -12.03
N SER A 201 -25.87 -4.50 -11.37
CA SER A 201 -26.69 -5.64 -10.98
C SER A 201 -28.07 -5.48 -11.59
N GLY A 202 -28.57 -6.52 -12.27
CA GLY A 202 -29.95 -6.54 -12.72
C GLY A 202 -30.94 -6.58 -11.54
N PRO A 203 -32.21 -6.22 -11.79
CA PRO A 203 -33.26 -6.33 -10.79
C PRO A 203 -33.38 -7.79 -10.30
N ALA A 204 -33.52 -7.97 -8.98
CA ALA A 204 -33.73 -9.22 -8.24
C ALA A 204 -33.53 -10.53 -9.03
N GLY A 205 -32.26 -10.92 -9.23
CA GLY A 205 -31.87 -12.17 -9.93
C GLY A 205 -31.54 -12.02 -11.41
N GLY A 206 -31.46 -10.79 -11.93
CA GLY A 206 -31.19 -10.46 -13.33
C GLY A 206 -29.72 -10.51 -13.77
N GLY A 207 -28.86 -11.28 -13.10
CA GLY A 207 -27.42 -11.33 -13.37
C GLY A 207 -26.66 -10.07 -12.93
N ALA A 208 -25.34 -10.09 -13.14
CA ALA A 208 -24.43 -8.99 -12.89
C ALA A 208 -23.59 -8.71 -14.13
N CYS A 209 -23.22 -7.45 -14.32
CA CYS A 209 -22.37 -7.02 -15.41
C CYS A 209 -21.22 -6.19 -14.84
N LEU A 210 -20.01 -6.39 -15.34
CA LEU A 210 -18.80 -5.68 -14.94
C LEU A 210 -18.17 -5.14 -16.20
N VAL A 211 -17.99 -3.82 -16.29
CA VAL A 211 -17.26 -3.18 -17.39
C VAL A 211 -15.93 -2.69 -16.82
N ILE A 212 -14.84 -3.19 -17.38
CA ILE A 212 -13.47 -2.85 -17.03
C ILE A 212 -12.87 -2.12 -18.23
N VAL A 213 -12.40 -0.88 -18.06
CA VAL A 213 -11.83 -0.09 -19.15
C VAL A 213 -10.53 0.53 -18.72
N GLU A 214 -9.53 0.47 -19.59
CA GLU A 214 -8.27 1.16 -19.41
C GLU A 214 -8.47 2.66 -19.61
N THR A 215 -8.19 3.47 -18.58
CA THR A 215 -8.38 4.93 -18.69
C THR A 215 -7.12 5.67 -19.13
N ALA A 216 -5.95 5.08 -18.92
CA ALA A 216 -4.68 5.72 -19.25
C ALA A 216 -3.66 4.73 -19.84
N GLY A 217 -2.78 5.22 -20.72
CA GLY A 217 -1.76 4.40 -21.36
C GLY A 217 -2.02 4.16 -22.84
N ARG A 218 -1.34 3.18 -23.42
CA ARG A 218 -1.35 2.91 -24.86
C ARG A 218 -2.73 2.45 -25.36
N ASP A 219 -3.45 1.74 -24.51
CA ASP A 219 -4.72 1.10 -24.82
C ASP A 219 -5.88 1.82 -24.11
N SER A 220 -5.73 3.13 -23.83
CA SER A 220 -6.79 3.96 -23.23
C SER A 220 -8.06 3.90 -24.09
N GLY A 221 -9.20 3.65 -23.43
CA GLY A 221 -10.50 3.45 -24.06
C GLY A 221 -10.81 2.00 -24.42
N THR A 222 -9.83 1.10 -24.40
CA THR A 222 -10.06 -0.33 -24.60
C THR A 222 -10.36 -1.01 -23.27
N GLY A 223 -11.22 -2.01 -23.30
CA GLY A 223 -11.67 -2.69 -22.10
C GLY A 223 -12.34 -4.03 -22.38
N MET A 224 -12.98 -4.55 -21.33
CA MET A 224 -13.74 -5.79 -21.37
C MET A 224 -15.03 -5.64 -20.57
N VAL A 225 -16.12 -6.17 -21.09
CA VAL A 225 -17.34 -6.42 -20.33
C VAL A 225 -17.38 -7.88 -19.90
N LEU A 226 -17.76 -8.14 -18.66
CA LEU A 226 -18.03 -9.47 -18.10
C LEU A 226 -19.47 -9.53 -17.62
N LEU A 227 -20.18 -10.57 -18.01
CA LEU A 227 -21.57 -10.81 -17.68
C LEU A 227 -21.63 -12.11 -16.88
N PHE A 228 -22.32 -12.07 -15.75
CA PHE A 228 -22.41 -13.16 -14.79
C PHE A 228 -23.85 -13.47 -14.47
N ASP A 229 -24.15 -14.76 -14.31
CA ASP A 229 -25.40 -15.28 -13.77
C ASP A 229 -26.66 -14.75 -14.49
N MET A 230 -26.56 -14.60 -15.82
CA MET A 230 -27.74 -14.20 -16.61
C MET A 230 -28.79 -15.32 -16.55
N PRO A 231 -30.03 -15.02 -16.16
CA PRO A 231 -31.04 -16.02 -15.83
C PRO A 231 -31.49 -16.87 -17.04
N ARG A 232 -31.30 -16.37 -18.27
CA ARG A 232 -31.60 -17.06 -19.53
C ARG A 232 -30.66 -16.60 -20.65
N ALA A 233 -30.47 -17.45 -21.65
CA ALA A 233 -29.85 -17.04 -22.90
C ALA A 233 -30.70 -15.93 -23.53
N GLN A 234 -30.13 -14.73 -23.65
CA GLN A 234 -30.81 -13.55 -24.20
C GLN A 234 -29.86 -12.82 -25.14
N SER A 235 -30.43 -12.23 -26.18
CA SER A 235 -29.76 -11.32 -27.10
C SER A 235 -29.63 -9.98 -26.40
N ILE A 236 -28.41 -9.56 -26.05
CA ILE A 236 -28.20 -8.30 -25.34
C ILE A 236 -27.23 -7.39 -26.08
N GLU A 237 -27.43 -6.10 -25.88
CA GLU A 237 -26.51 -5.07 -26.33
C GLU A 237 -26.07 -4.19 -25.17
N LEU A 238 -24.76 -3.95 -25.08
CA LEU A 238 -24.19 -2.97 -24.17
C LEU A 238 -24.03 -1.66 -24.93
N VAL A 239 -24.61 -0.59 -24.39
CA VAL A 239 -24.58 0.73 -24.98
C VAL A 239 -23.90 1.70 -24.02
N ALA A 240 -22.94 2.46 -24.53
CA ALA A 240 -22.41 3.64 -23.89
C ALA A 240 -23.19 4.87 -24.37
N ILE A 241 -23.70 5.66 -23.43
CA ILE A 241 -24.48 6.86 -23.67
C ILE A 241 -23.70 8.03 -23.09
N ASP A 242 -23.42 9.03 -23.92
CA ASP A 242 -22.78 10.25 -23.44
C ASP A 242 -23.72 11.02 -22.50
N ARG A 243 -23.18 11.50 -21.39
CA ARG A 243 -23.92 12.25 -20.37
C ARG A 243 -24.27 13.65 -20.85
N GLU A 244 -23.40 14.29 -21.64
CA GLU A 244 -23.65 15.64 -22.15
C GLU A 244 -24.63 15.60 -23.34
N ASP A 245 -24.54 14.55 -24.15
CA ASP A 245 -25.45 14.31 -25.28
C ASP A 245 -26.06 12.89 -25.24
N PRO A 246 -27.22 12.71 -24.59
CA PRO A 246 -27.87 11.40 -24.50
C PRO A 246 -28.36 10.87 -25.85
N THR A 247 -28.28 11.65 -26.94
CA THR A 247 -28.55 11.17 -28.29
C THR A 247 -27.36 10.47 -28.92
N GLN A 248 -26.16 10.61 -28.34
CA GLN A 248 -24.93 9.98 -28.79
C GLN A 248 -24.75 8.62 -28.11
N GLU A 249 -25.49 7.62 -28.60
CA GLU A 249 -25.37 6.24 -28.18
C GLU A 249 -24.29 5.50 -29.00
N THR A 250 -23.47 4.69 -28.34
CA THR A 250 -22.48 3.83 -28.99
C THR A 250 -22.63 2.40 -28.49
N THR A 251 -22.98 1.48 -29.39
CA THR A 251 -23.05 0.06 -29.08
C THR A 251 -21.63 -0.49 -28.92
N LEU A 252 -21.29 -0.92 -27.72
CA LEU A 252 -19.98 -1.47 -27.36
C LEU A 252 -19.93 -2.97 -27.56
N PHE A 253 -21.04 -3.65 -27.31
CA PHE A 253 -21.16 -5.09 -27.44
C PHE A 253 -22.57 -5.45 -27.92
N ARG A 254 -22.67 -6.49 -28.74
CA ARG A 254 -23.93 -7.06 -29.21
C ARG A 254 -23.76 -8.55 -29.40
N GLY A 255 -24.58 -9.36 -28.74
CA GLY A 255 -24.51 -10.81 -28.90
C GLY A 255 -25.51 -11.58 -28.07
N GLU A 256 -25.55 -12.89 -28.29
CA GLU A 256 -26.29 -13.82 -27.43
C GLU A 256 -25.42 -14.20 -26.23
N VAL A 257 -26.02 -14.11 -25.04
CA VAL A 257 -25.28 -14.23 -23.77
C VAL A 257 -26.00 -15.23 -22.90
N SER A 258 -25.23 -16.18 -22.35
CA SER A 258 -25.73 -17.21 -21.43
C SER A 258 -25.25 -16.92 -20.00
N GLN A 259 -25.06 -17.94 -19.17
CA GLN A 259 -24.72 -17.79 -17.74
C GLN A 259 -23.43 -16.99 -17.50
N PHE A 260 -22.48 -17.03 -18.43
CA PHE A 260 -21.28 -16.22 -18.39
C PHE A 260 -20.94 -15.79 -19.81
N ALA A 261 -20.54 -14.53 -19.97
CA ALA A 261 -19.88 -14.09 -21.17
C ALA A 261 -18.88 -13.01 -20.84
N ALA A 262 -17.87 -12.91 -21.68
CA ALA A 262 -17.02 -11.75 -21.76
C ALA A 262 -17.12 -11.18 -23.16
N ALA A 263 -16.69 -9.94 -23.36
CA ALA A 263 -16.39 -9.37 -24.67
C ALA A 263 -15.46 -8.18 -24.53
N SER A 264 -14.57 -7.98 -25.50
CA SER A 264 -13.78 -6.75 -25.62
C SER A 264 -14.70 -5.58 -25.96
N VAL A 265 -14.48 -4.44 -25.33
CA VAL A 265 -15.21 -3.18 -25.59
C VAL A 265 -14.22 -2.06 -25.87
N ASP A 266 -14.62 -1.11 -26.70
CA ASP A 266 -13.84 0.10 -27.00
C ASP A 266 -14.76 1.32 -26.85
N VAL A 267 -14.49 2.14 -25.82
CA VAL A 267 -15.24 3.38 -25.55
C VAL A 267 -14.70 4.58 -26.35
N GLY A 268 -13.66 4.40 -27.16
CA GLY A 268 -13.14 5.39 -28.09
C GLY A 268 -12.43 6.55 -27.41
N GLY A 269 -11.72 6.29 -26.29
CA GLY A 269 -10.96 7.29 -25.53
C GLY A 269 -11.81 8.33 -24.80
N ARG A 270 -13.13 8.14 -24.73
CA ARG A 270 -14.03 9.01 -23.97
C ARG A 270 -13.80 8.84 -22.46
N PRO A 271 -13.85 9.93 -21.67
CA PRO A 271 -13.65 9.85 -20.24
C PRO A 271 -14.80 9.07 -19.60
N PHE A 272 -14.45 8.07 -18.81
CA PHE A 272 -15.38 7.10 -18.24
C PHE A 272 -16.45 7.74 -17.34
N ASN A 273 -16.16 8.92 -16.75
CA ASN A 273 -17.08 9.69 -15.91
C ASN A 273 -18.21 10.40 -16.68
N GLU A 274 -18.08 10.52 -18.00
CA GLU A 274 -19.06 11.16 -18.88
C GLU A 274 -19.92 10.13 -19.62
N ILE A 275 -19.73 8.83 -19.34
CA ILE A 275 -20.43 7.76 -20.02
C ILE A 275 -21.35 7.03 -19.05
N ARG A 276 -22.62 6.92 -19.40
CA ARG A 276 -23.57 5.99 -18.77
C ARG A 276 -23.60 4.70 -19.58
N PHE A 277 -23.56 3.57 -18.90
CA PHE A 277 -23.67 2.25 -19.53
C PHE A 277 -25.08 1.71 -19.32
N GLU A 278 -25.66 1.17 -20.39
CA GLU A 278 -26.93 0.45 -20.34
C GLU A 278 -26.78 -0.90 -21.03
N LEU A 279 -27.25 -1.94 -20.36
CA LEU A 279 -27.40 -3.26 -20.93
C LEU A 279 -28.86 -3.42 -21.34
N ARG A 280 -29.12 -3.58 -22.63
CA ARG A 280 -30.47 -3.66 -23.19
C ARG A 280 -30.68 -5.04 -23.81
N ASP A 281 -31.92 -5.52 -23.72
CA ASP A 281 -32.36 -6.67 -24.51
C ASP A 281 -32.55 -6.22 -25.97
N ILE A 282 -31.95 -6.93 -26.92
CA ILE A 282 -32.00 -6.59 -28.36
C ILE A 282 -33.41 -6.76 -28.93
N ASP A 283 -34.15 -7.76 -28.45
CA ASP A 283 -35.45 -8.13 -28.97
C ASP A 283 -36.55 -7.18 -28.46
N THR A 284 -36.44 -6.74 -27.20
CA THR A 284 -37.46 -5.89 -26.56
C THR A 284 -37.06 -4.42 -26.46
N GLY A 285 -35.77 -4.11 -26.54
CA GLY A 285 -35.22 -2.78 -26.26
C GLY A 285 -35.31 -2.38 -24.78
N GLU A 286 -35.69 -3.29 -23.89
CA GLU A 286 -35.81 -3.01 -22.46
C GLU A 286 -34.41 -2.91 -21.81
N VAL A 287 -34.22 -1.89 -20.97
CA VAL A 287 -33.00 -1.74 -20.19
C VAL A 287 -33.00 -2.78 -19.07
N LEU A 288 -32.16 -3.80 -19.21
CA LEU A 288 -31.98 -4.88 -18.24
C LEU A 288 -31.15 -4.43 -17.04
N MET A 289 -30.10 -3.65 -17.29
CA MET A 289 -29.21 -3.11 -16.28
C MET A 289 -28.74 -1.72 -16.71
N SER A 290 -28.48 -0.83 -15.76
CA SER A 290 -27.87 0.46 -16.04
C SER A 290 -26.85 0.84 -14.98
N SER A 291 -25.85 1.60 -15.40
CA SER A 291 -24.91 2.23 -14.48
C SER A 291 -25.62 3.26 -13.62
N LEU A 292 -25.66 3.02 -12.31
CA LEU A 292 -25.97 4.07 -11.35
C LEU A 292 -24.78 5.03 -11.31
N VAL A 293 -24.98 6.18 -11.96
CA VAL A 293 -24.23 7.42 -11.70
C VAL A 293 -25.26 8.46 -11.28
#